data_AF-A0A418CBR6-F1
#
_entry.id   AF-A0A418CBR6-F1
#
_cell.length_a   1.000
_cell.length_b   1.000
_cell.length_c   1.000
_cell.angle_alpha   90.00
_cell.angle_beta   90.00
_cell.angle_gamma   90.00
#
_symmetry.space_group_name_H-M   'P 1'
#
loop_
_entity.id
_entity.type
_entity.pdbx_description
1 polymer ?
#
loop_
_entity_poly.entity_id
_entity_poly.type
_entity_poly.pdbx_seq_one_letter_code
_entity_poly.pdbx_strand_id
1 'polypeptide(L)'
;MLHASGYCHGQTQNYKISRMQKKALAVKAILPDVVSADAEIVKQGLELLRATDMVRKIDELAAEKLPILFVIKGQPGGHIDNKELPTFPSGHYYAMQSKAWMDAHIWRQYLWWVLAERVTGRSLLVLDNFDAHVSEEGVATAAEIGYDVCPLPPNATSHCQPLDVSIMTPFKHHLHDLWIAEDTIEHDEEDDQDWMSHTAHVKRTTMIKRAIMAWEKITPEQVRASFLKAIPKPD
;
A
#
# COMPACT_ATOMS: atom_id res chain seq x y z
N MET A 1 -7.19 6.87 4.24
CA MET A 1 -7.28 5.42 3.98
C MET A 1 -5.90 4.79 4.09
N LEU A 2 -5.80 3.59 4.65
CA LEU A 2 -4.55 2.84 4.85
C LEU A 2 -4.49 1.70 3.83
N HIS A 3 -3.37 1.54 3.11
CA HIS A 3 -3.16 0.42 2.18
C HIS A 3 -1.77 -0.18 2.34
N ALA A 4 -1.68 -1.50 2.50
CA ALA A 4 -0.41 -2.22 2.44
C ALA A 4 -0.21 -2.83 1.05
N SER A 5 0.87 -2.46 0.35
CA SER A 5 1.32 -3.16 -0.85
C SER A 5 2.18 -4.37 -0.44
N GLY A 6 1.64 -5.58 -0.54
CA GLY A 6 2.37 -6.83 -0.26
C GLY A 6 3.12 -7.33 -1.49
N TYR A 7 4.46 -7.44 -1.40
CA TYR A 7 5.31 -7.97 -2.48
C TYR A 7 5.54 -9.49 -2.31
N CYS A 8 5.18 -10.29 -3.31
CA CYS A 8 5.51 -11.71 -3.35
C CYS A 8 6.70 -11.98 -4.27
N HIS A 9 7.91 -12.10 -3.70
CA HIS A 9 9.05 -12.73 -4.39
C HIS A 9 9.78 -13.71 -3.48
N GLY A 10 9.93 -14.94 -4.00
CA GLY A 10 10.96 -15.88 -3.56
C GLY A 10 12.33 -15.28 -3.80
N GLN A 11 13.22 -15.51 -2.84
CA GLN A 11 14.53 -14.91 -2.67
C GLN A 11 15.20 -14.35 -3.93
N THR A 12 15.41 -13.05 -3.93
CA THR A 12 16.60 -12.44 -4.55
C THR A 12 17.08 -11.34 -3.62
N GLN A 13 18.25 -11.58 -3.03
CA GLN A 13 19.04 -10.59 -2.31
C GLN A 13 19.11 -9.30 -3.12
N ASN A 14 18.66 -8.17 -2.56
CA ASN A 14 19.11 -6.83 -2.95
C ASN A 14 18.58 -5.75 -1.98
N TYR A 15 19.00 -5.78 -0.72
CA TYR A 15 18.95 -4.59 0.13
C TYR A 15 20.20 -4.49 1.02
N LYS A 16 21.33 -4.12 0.42
CA LYS A 16 22.36 -3.32 1.09
C LYS A 16 22.98 -2.37 0.07
N ILE A 17 22.27 -1.31 -0.29
CA ILE A 17 22.97 -0.05 -0.53
C ILE A 17 23.41 0.41 0.85
N SER A 18 24.72 0.36 1.11
CA SER A 18 25.26 0.72 2.42
C SER A 18 24.88 2.16 2.77
N ARG A 19 24.63 2.39 4.07
CA ARG A 19 24.30 3.68 4.69
C ARG A 19 25.34 4.79 4.38
N MET A 20 26.47 4.46 3.73
CA MET A 20 27.56 5.37 3.42
C MET A 20 27.46 6.12 2.08
N GLN A 21 26.53 5.80 1.17
CA GLN A 21 26.45 6.50 -0.13
C GLN A 21 25.36 7.58 -0.25
N LYS A 22 24.46 7.73 0.74
CA LYS A 22 23.43 8.79 0.72
C LYS A 22 23.99 10.21 0.96
N LYS A 23 25.13 10.33 1.66
CA LYS A 23 25.79 11.63 1.88
C LYS A 23 26.53 12.16 0.64
N ALA A 24 26.96 11.30 -0.29
CA ALA A 24 27.71 11.72 -1.47
C ALA A 24 26.83 12.23 -2.62
N LEU A 25 25.53 11.88 -2.63
CA LEU A 25 24.57 12.33 -3.65
C LEU A 25 23.87 13.64 -3.28
N ALA A 26 23.77 13.96 -1.99
CA ALA A 26 23.26 15.25 -1.51
C ALA A 26 24.16 16.45 -1.91
N VAL A 27 25.41 16.20 -2.32
CA VAL A 27 26.39 17.23 -2.73
C VAL A 27 26.26 17.61 -4.21
N LYS A 28 25.44 16.90 -5.01
CA LYS A 28 25.34 17.14 -6.46
C LYS A 28 24.22 18.08 -6.92
N ALA A 29 23.45 18.69 -6.01
CA ALA A 29 22.51 19.79 -6.32
C ALA A 29 21.62 19.56 -7.55
N ILE A 30 21.06 18.36 -7.71
CA ILE A 30 19.96 18.10 -8.64
C ILE A 30 18.83 17.52 -7.80
N LEU A 31 18.06 18.42 -7.18
CA LEU A 31 16.74 18.09 -6.66
C LEU A 31 15.78 18.15 -7.87
N PRO A 32 14.94 17.13 -8.11
CA PRO A 32 13.80 17.32 -9.01
C PRO A 32 12.91 18.42 -8.44
N ASP A 33 12.35 19.26 -9.32
CA ASP A 33 11.45 20.33 -8.94
C ASP A 33 10.38 19.78 -7.99
N VAL A 34 10.25 20.44 -6.84
CA VAL A 34 9.15 20.21 -5.91
C VAL A 34 7.89 20.51 -6.72
N VAL A 35 7.10 19.48 -7.03
CA VAL A 35 5.73 19.68 -7.51
C VAL A 35 5.00 20.40 -6.37
N SER A 36 4.93 21.73 -6.45
CA SER A 36 4.23 22.51 -5.45
C SER A 36 2.77 22.13 -5.52
N ALA A 37 2.22 21.53 -4.47
CA ALA A 37 0.78 21.48 -4.32
C ALA A 37 0.25 22.91 -4.42
N ASP A 38 -0.73 23.13 -5.31
CA ASP A 38 -1.36 24.43 -5.48
C ASP A 38 -1.80 24.95 -4.11
N ALA A 39 -1.43 26.19 -3.77
CA ALA A 39 -1.75 26.81 -2.49
C ALA A 39 -3.27 26.78 -2.23
N GLU A 40 -4.08 26.83 -3.28
CA GLU A 40 -5.53 26.73 -3.20
C GLU A 40 -5.99 25.30 -2.84
N ILE A 41 -5.36 24.26 -3.38
CA ILE A 41 -5.64 22.85 -3.00
C ILE A 41 -5.29 22.62 -1.54
N VAL A 42 -4.12 23.12 -1.10
CA VAL A 42 -3.71 23.00 0.31
C VAL A 42 -4.69 23.73 1.22
N LYS A 43 -5.11 24.94 0.83
CA LYS A 43 -6.08 25.73 1.60
C LYS A 43 -7.45 25.04 1.66
N GLN A 44 -7.98 24.57 0.53
CA GLN A 44 -9.24 23.82 0.47
C GLN A 44 -9.16 22.52 1.28
N GLY A 45 -8.04 21.80 1.21
CA GLY A 45 -7.79 20.61 2.01
C GLY A 45 -7.76 20.91 3.51
N LEU A 46 -7.11 22.00 3.93
CA LEU A 46 -7.10 22.46 5.33
C LEU A 46 -8.49 22.93 5.79
N GLU A 47 -9.25 23.62 4.95
CA GLU A 47 -10.62 24.02 5.24
C GLU A 47 -11.54 22.79 5.39
N LEU A 48 -11.41 21.81 4.50
CA LEU A 48 -12.12 20.54 4.58
C LEU A 48 -11.77 19.79 5.87
N LEU A 49 -10.48 19.68 6.20
CA LEU A 49 -10.00 19.06 7.44
C LEU A 49 -10.55 19.78 8.69
N ARG A 50 -10.59 21.12 8.68
CA ARG A 50 -11.14 21.94 9.79
C ARG A 50 -12.65 21.79 9.95
N ALA A 51 -13.37 21.65 8.84
CA ALA A 51 -14.82 21.47 8.84
C ALA A 51 -15.25 20.03 9.13
N THR A 52 -14.32 19.06 9.03
CA THR A 52 -14.57 17.66 9.28
C THR A 52 -14.49 17.35 10.77
N ASP A 53 -15.48 16.65 11.31
CA ASP A 53 -15.34 15.98 12.61
C ASP A 53 -14.31 14.86 12.47
N MET A 54 -13.05 15.21 12.73
CA MET A 54 -11.91 14.32 12.54
C MET A 54 -12.00 13.09 13.44
N VAL A 55 -12.59 13.19 14.64
CA VAL A 55 -12.72 12.04 15.54
C VAL A 55 -13.72 11.04 14.96
N ARG A 56 -14.92 11.50 14.60
CA ARG A 56 -15.93 10.65 13.96
C ARG A 56 -15.41 10.06 12.65
N LYS A 57 -14.70 10.88 11.85
CA LYS A 57 -14.18 10.41 10.56
C LYS A 57 -13.07 9.37 10.73
N ILE A 58 -12.22 9.51 11.74
CA ILE A 58 -11.23 8.49 12.10
C ILE A 58 -11.93 7.20 12.52
N ASP A 59 -13.00 7.27 13.32
CA ASP A 59 -13.75 6.08 13.74
C ASP A 59 -14.38 5.36 12.53
N GLU A 60 -14.96 6.09 11.58
CA GLU A 60 -15.45 5.54 10.30
C GLU A 60 -14.32 4.88 9.50
N LEU A 61 -13.20 5.58 9.31
CA LEU A 61 -12.05 5.08 8.57
C LEU A 61 -11.35 3.89 9.25
N ALA A 62 -11.46 3.79 10.58
CA ALA A 62 -10.93 2.70 11.35
C ALA A 62 -11.82 1.45 11.31
N ALA A 63 -13.12 1.64 11.17
CA ALA A 63 -14.07 0.54 10.97
C ALA A 63 -13.92 -0.11 9.59
N GLU A 64 -13.43 0.63 8.58
CA GLU A 64 -13.26 0.13 7.21
C GLU A 64 -11.77 -0.10 6.86
N LYS A 65 -11.29 -1.33 7.02
CA LYS A 65 -9.99 -1.73 6.46
C LYS A 65 -10.11 -1.89 4.95
N LEU A 66 -9.28 -1.18 4.21
CA LEU A 66 -9.24 -1.33 2.76
C LEU A 66 -8.75 -2.73 2.35
N PRO A 67 -9.28 -3.28 1.25
CA PRO A 67 -8.74 -4.49 0.67
C PRO A 67 -7.34 -4.24 0.13
N ILE A 68 -6.45 -5.22 0.31
CA ILE A 68 -5.11 -5.21 -0.28
C ILE A 68 -5.21 -5.30 -1.82
N LEU A 69 -4.51 -4.39 -2.49
CA LEU A 69 -4.06 -4.58 -3.87
C LEU A 69 -2.70 -5.30 -3.88
N PHE A 70 -2.66 -6.50 -4.44
CA PHE A 70 -1.43 -7.25 -4.70
C PHE A 70 -0.89 -6.94 -6.09
N VAL A 71 0.37 -6.53 -6.18
CA VAL A 71 1.07 -6.36 -7.45
C VAL A 71 1.93 -7.60 -7.70
N ILE A 72 1.49 -8.44 -8.64
CA ILE A 72 2.09 -9.74 -8.93
C ILE A 72 3.03 -9.61 -10.13
N LYS A 73 4.23 -10.19 -10.00
CA LYS A 73 5.19 -10.21 -11.10
C LYS A 73 4.65 -11.05 -12.25
N GLY A 74 4.23 -10.38 -13.32
CA GLY A 74 3.56 -11.02 -14.44
C GLY A 74 3.25 -10.04 -15.54
N GLN A 75 2.53 -10.52 -16.55
CA GLN A 75 2.00 -9.71 -17.63
C GLN A 75 0.48 -9.86 -17.64
N PRO A 76 -0.29 -8.77 -17.84
CA PRO A 76 -1.70 -8.86 -18.15
C PRO A 76 -1.95 -9.82 -19.33
N GLY A 77 -2.95 -10.68 -19.23
CA GLY A 77 -3.24 -11.74 -20.19
C GLY A 77 -2.21 -12.88 -20.23
N GLY A 78 -1.24 -12.90 -19.30
CA GLY A 78 -0.25 -13.96 -19.18
C GLY A 78 -0.78 -15.22 -18.46
N HIS A 79 0.09 -16.21 -18.26
CA HIS A 79 -0.28 -17.47 -17.60
C HIS A 79 -0.86 -17.26 -16.19
N ILE A 80 -0.15 -16.49 -15.35
CA ILE A 80 -0.57 -16.23 -13.97
C ILE A 80 -1.94 -15.52 -13.95
N ASP A 81 -2.12 -14.52 -14.80
CA ASP A 81 -3.37 -13.77 -14.92
C ASP A 81 -4.55 -14.66 -15.32
N ASN A 82 -4.36 -15.50 -16.33
CA ASN A 82 -5.44 -16.32 -16.88
C ASN A 82 -5.72 -17.61 -16.10
N LYS A 83 -4.72 -18.17 -15.41
CA LYS A 83 -4.81 -19.52 -14.82
C LYS A 83 -4.76 -19.51 -13.29
N GLU A 84 -4.06 -18.56 -12.69
CA GLU A 84 -3.84 -18.55 -11.24
C GLU A 84 -4.68 -17.50 -10.53
N LEU A 85 -4.84 -16.30 -11.10
CA LEU A 85 -5.64 -15.23 -10.51
C LEU A 85 -7.06 -15.71 -10.10
N PRO A 86 -7.79 -16.50 -10.93
CA PRO A 86 -9.11 -17.01 -10.54
C PRO A 86 -9.10 -17.90 -9.29
N THR A 87 -7.93 -18.40 -8.87
CA THR A 87 -7.75 -19.25 -7.68
C THR A 87 -7.38 -18.46 -6.43
N PHE A 88 -7.04 -17.18 -6.55
CA PHE A 88 -6.66 -16.35 -5.41
C PHE A 88 -7.88 -15.95 -4.57
N PRO A 89 -7.69 -15.70 -3.26
CA PRO A 89 -8.79 -15.33 -2.37
C PRO A 89 -9.56 -14.10 -2.85
N SER A 90 -10.89 -14.15 -2.81
CA SER A 90 -11.77 -13.02 -3.12
C SER A 90 -11.69 -11.92 -2.06
N GLY A 91 -12.25 -10.74 -2.36
CA GLY A 91 -12.27 -9.60 -1.43
C GLY A 91 -10.99 -8.76 -1.45
N HIS A 92 -10.06 -9.09 -2.34
CA HIS A 92 -8.82 -8.37 -2.60
C HIS A 92 -8.63 -8.15 -4.10
N TYR A 93 -7.75 -7.23 -4.46
CA TYR A 93 -7.46 -6.90 -5.85
C TYR A 93 -6.08 -7.40 -6.24
N TYR A 94 -5.93 -7.76 -7.52
CA TYR A 94 -4.72 -8.35 -8.06
C TYR A 94 -4.39 -7.67 -9.38
N ALA A 95 -3.19 -7.11 -9.49
CA ALA A 95 -2.72 -6.50 -10.72
C ALA A 95 -1.41 -7.16 -11.17
N MET A 96 -1.26 -7.32 -12.49
CA MET A 96 -0.08 -7.93 -13.10
C MET A 96 0.89 -6.85 -13.57
N GLN A 97 2.13 -6.93 -13.12
CA GLN A 97 3.15 -5.97 -13.48
C GLN A 97 4.53 -6.64 -13.59
N SER A 98 5.25 -6.40 -14.69
CA SER A 98 6.46 -7.16 -15.06
C SER A 98 7.59 -7.17 -14.03
N LYS A 99 7.66 -6.13 -13.19
CA LYS A 99 8.65 -5.88 -12.16
C LYS A 99 8.05 -5.91 -10.74
N ALA A 100 6.74 -6.15 -10.61
CA ALA A 100 5.99 -6.18 -9.37
C ALA A 100 6.17 -4.91 -8.49
N TRP A 101 6.11 -3.72 -9.10
CA TRP A 101 6.17 -2.43 -8.40
C TRP A 101 4.98 -1.56 -8.79
N MET A 102 4.63 -0.63 -7.90
CA MET A 102 3.62 0.40 -8.18
C MET A 102 4.14 1.33 -9.28
N ASP A 103 3.39 1.46 -10.36
CA ASP A 103 3.62 2.46 -11.40
C ASP A 103 2.33 3.25 -11.66
N ALA A 104 2.38 4.22 -12.57
CA ALA A 104 1.21 5.04 -12.90
C ALA A 104 0.01 4.22 -13.39
N HIS A 105 0.23 3.10 -14.10
CA HIS A 105 -0.86 2.26 -14.57
C HIS A 105 -1.53 1.52 -13.42
N ILE A 106 -0.74 0.90 -12.54
CA ILE A 106 -1.25 0.21 -11.35
C ILE A 106 -1.92 1.20 -10.39
N TRP A 107 -1.39 2.43 -10.27
CA TRP A 107 -2.00 3.48 -9.47
C TRP A 107 -3.40 3.85 -9.98
N ARG A 108 -3.59 4.03 -11.29
CA ARG A 108 -4.93 4.27 -11.86
C ARG A 108 -5.88 3.11 -11.62
N GLN A 109 -5.40 1.88 -11.76
CA GLN A 109 -6.21 0.69 -11.42
C GLN A 109 -6.63 0.72 -9.95
N TYR A 110 -5.72 1.08 -9.04
CA TYR A 110 -6.03 1.20 -7.63
C TYR A 110 -7.11 2.26 -7.36
N LEU A 111 -7.01 3.43 -7.98
CA LEU A 111 -8.02 4.48 -7.87
C LEU A 111 -9.41 3.97 -8.28
N TRP A 112 -9.53 3.33 -9.44
CA TRP A 112 -10.81 2.84 -9.97
C TRP A 112 -11.34 1.61 -9.25
N TRP A 113 -10.51 0.61 -8.99
CA TRP A 113 -10.95 -0.66 -8.42
C TRP A 113 -11.20 -0.56 -6.92
N VAL A 114 -10.38 0.20 -6.20
CA VAL A 114 -10.42 0.25 -4.74
C VAL A 114 -11.15 1.49 -4.25
N LEU A 115 -10.84 2.68 -4.78
CA LEU A 115 -11.30 3.92 -4.16
C LEU A 115 -12.62 4.44 -4.73
N ALA A 116 -12.90 4.18 -6.01
CA ALA A 116 -14.08 4.76 -6.67
C ALA A 116 -15.42 4.32 -6.07
N GLU A 117 -15.53 3.10 -5.55
CA GLU A 117 -16.77 2.65 -4.88
C GLU A 117 -16.94 3.23 -3.47
N ARG A 118 -15.90 3.86 -2.92
CA ARG A 118 -15.85 4.34 -1.52
C ARG A 118 -16.02 5.85 -1.39
N VAL A 119 -16.04 6.55 -2.53
CA VAL A 119 -16.26 7.99 -2.56
C VAL A 119 -17.76 8.27 -2.54
N THR A 120 -18.24 8.88 -1.45
CA THR A 120 -19.65 9.28 -1.29
C THR A 120 -19.87 10.77 -1.56
N GLY A 121 -18.78 11.49 -1.82
CA GLY A 121 -18.73 12.92 -2.10
C GLY A 121 -17.28 13.40 -2.18
N ARG A 122 -17.08 14.70 -2.45
CA ARG A 122 -15.74 15.29 -2.57
C ARG A 122 -14.88 14.95 -1.35
N SER A 123 -13.76 14.28 -1.59
CA SER A 123 -12.91 13.69 -0.55
C SER A 123 -11.43 14.02 -0.76
N LEU A 124 -10.63 14.02 0.31
CA LEU A 124 -9.20 14.30 0.23
C LEU A 124 -8.37 13.02 0.28
N LEU A 125 -7.50 12.81 -0.71
CA LEU A 125 -6.52 11.74 -0.76
C LEU A 125 -5.16 12.26 -0.27
N VAL A 126 -4.76 11.87 0.94
CA VAL A 126 -3.45 12.24 1.51
C VAL A 126 -2.45 11.12 1.19
N LEU A 127 -1.48 11.42 0.32
CA LEU A 127 -0.51 10.45 -0.21
C LEU A 127 0.93 10.94 -0.02
N ASP A 128 1.90 10.05 -0.17
CA ASP A 128 3.30 10.45 -0.24
C ASP A 128 3.60 11.05 -1.62
N ASN A 129 4.74 11.73 -1.74
CA ASN A 129 5.14 12.39 -2.98
C ASN A 129 5.76 11.41 -4.00
N PHE A 130 5.25 10.18 -4.07
CA PHE A 130 5.68 9.21 -5.07
C PHE A 130 5.23 9.66 -6.46
N ASP A 131 6.12 9.58 -7.46
CA ASP A 131 5.90 10.15 -8.80
C ASP A 131 4.58 9.70 -9.44
N ALA A 132 4.14 8.45 -9.23
CA ALA A 132 2.85 7.99 -9.77
C ALA A 132 1.65 8.70 -9.12
N HIS A 133 1.71 8.96 -7.81
CA HIS A 133 0.64 9.60 -7.03
C HIS A 133 0.45 11.07 -7.40
N VAL A 134 1.54 11.78 -7.71
CA VAL A 134 1.54 13.22 -8.04
C VAL A 134 1.66 13.51 -9.53
N SER A 135 1.65 12.47 -10.36
CA SER A 135 1.59 12.63 -11.82
C SER A 135 0.31 13.35 -12.23
N GLU A 136 0.37 14.15 -13.29
CA GLU A 136 -0.79 14.86 -13.84
C GLU A 136 -1.95 13.90 -14.13
N GLU A 137 -1.64 12.73 -14.71
CA GLU A 137 -2.63 11.69 -15.00
C GLU A 137 -3.23 11.07 -13.72
N GLY A 138 -2.40 10.79 -12.70
CA GLY A 138 -2.85 10.25 -11.42
C GLY A 138 -3.78 11.23 -10.69
N VAL A 139 -3.43 12.52 -10.68
CA VAL A 139 -4.24 13.59 -10.08
C VAL A 139 -5.55 13.79 -10.85
N ALA A 140 -5.50 13.80 -12.19
CA ALA A 140 -6.70 13.92 -13.02
C ALA A 140 -7.66 12.73 -12.80
N THR A 141 -7.13 11.50 -12.73
CA THR A 141 -7.93 10.30 -12.46
C THR A 141 -8.58 10.36 -11.07
N ALA A 142 -7.84 10.81 -10.05
CA ALA A 142 -8.38 10.98 -8.71
C ALA A 142 -9.52 12.01 -8.69
N ALA A 143 -9.33 13.15 -9.38
CA ALA A 143 -10.34 14.20 -9.49
C ALA A 143 -11.61 13.71 -10.21
N GLU A 144 -11.48 12.93 -11.28
CA GLU A 144 -12.61 12.31 -12.00
C GLU A 144 -13.47 11.43 -11.08
N ILE A 145 -12.83 10.69 -10.18
CA ILE A 145 -13.50 9.84 -9.19
C ILE A 145 -14.13 10.67 -8.06
N GLY A 146 -13.67 11.90 -7.83
CA GLY A 146 -14.16 12.79 -6.76
C GLY A 146 -13.19 12.99 -5.60
N TYR A 147 -11.90 12.73 -5.82
CA TYR A 147 -10.83 12.98 -4.88
C TYR A 147 -9.95 14.17 -5.26
N ASP A 148 -9.67 15.04 -4.29
CA ASP A 148 -8.55 15.97 -4.38
C ASP A 148 -7.29 15.29 -3.84
N VAL A 149 -6.15 15.46 -4.52
CA VAL A 149 -4.87 14.88 -4.07
C VAL A 149 -4.09 15.90 -3.25
N CYS A 150 -3.70 15.52 -2.04
CA CYS A 150 -2.84 16.28 -1.15
C CYS A 150 -1.54 15.50 -0.89
N PRO A 151 -0.44 15.81 -1.61
CA PRO A 151 0.82 15.15 -1.38
C PRO A 151 1.46 15.64 -0.08
N LEU A 152 2.01 14.71 0.69
CA LEU A 152 2.79 15.03 1.86
C LEU A 152 4.12 15.67 1.48
N PRO A 153 4.67 16.55 2.33
CA PRO A 153 6.00 17.09 2.13
C PRO A 153 7.04 15.97 1.95
N PRO A 154 8.06 16.17 1.10
CA PRO A 154 9.14 15.21 0.96
C PRO A 154 9.74 14.82 2.31
N ASN A 155 9.96 13.52 2.52
CA ASN A 155 10.47 12.94 3.77
C ASN A 155 9.54 13.02 4.99
N ALA A 156 8.27 13.38 4.83
CA ALA A 156 7.29 13.41 5.92
C ALA A 156 6.54 12.07 6.10
N THR A 157 6.71 11.10 5.21
CA THR A 157 5.96 9.83 5.21
C THR A 157 5.99 9.11 6.57
N SER A 158 7.18 8.95 7.15
CA SER A 158 7.36 8.28 8.46
C SER A 158 6.73 9.03 9.65
N HIS A 159 6.31 10.27 9.45
CA HIS A 159 5.71 11.11 10.48
C HIS A 159 4.21 11.32 10.28
N CYS A 160 3.76 11.39 9.02
CA CYS A 160 2.44 11.86 8.65
C CYS A 160 1.58 10.81 7.94
N GLN A 161 2.13 9.66 7.51
CA GLN A 161 1.32 8.58 6.97
C GLN A 161 0.95 7.56 8.06
N PRO A 162 -0.34 7.40 8.38
CA PRO A 162 -0.79 6.45 9.40
C PRO A 162 -0.25 5.02 9.18
N LEU A 163 -0.07 4.63 7.91
CA LEU A 163 0.41 3.29 7.54
C LEU A 163 1.83 3.07 8.04
N ASP A 164 2.74 3.97 7.67
CA ASP A 164 4.15 3.89 8.04
C ASP A 164 4.39 4.21 9.52
N VAL A 165 3.58 5.09 10.10
CA VAL A 165 3.72 5.55 11.49
C VAL A 165 3.44 4.44 12.52
N SER A 166 2.51 3.53 12.25
CA SER A 166 2.18 2.48 13.22
C SER A 166 1.56 1.19 12.71
N ILE A 167 1.09 1.09 11.46
CA ILE A 167 0.46 -0.15 10.96
C ILE A 167 1.50 -1.10 10.36
N MET A 168 2.54 -0.59 9.71
CA MET A 168 3.52 -1.44 9.05
C MET A 168 4.30 -2.33 10.02
N THR A 169 4.57 -1.86 11.23
CA THR A 169 5.29 -2.65 12.26
C THR A 169 4.49 -3.89 12.70
N PRO A 170 3.26 -3.77 13.23
CA PRO A 170 2.47 -4.95 13.62
C PRO A 170 2.15 -5.85 12.43
N PHE A 171 1.90 -5.29 11.24
CA PHE A 171 1.67 -6.09 10.04
C PHE A 171 2.88 -6.97 9.69
N LYS A 172 4.10 -6.43 9.73
CA LYS A 172 5.33 -7.20 9.50
C LYS A 172 5.57 -8.26 10.58
N HIS A 173 5.25 -7.98 11.84
CA HIS A 173 5.32 -8.98 12.90
C HIS A 173 4.33 -10.13 12.66
N HIS A 174 3.08 -9.84 12.33
CA HIS A 174 2.09 -10.88 12.01
C HIS A 174 2.48 -11.71 10.78
N LEU A 175 3.04 -11.08 9.75
CA LEU A 175 3.60 -11.80 8.59
C LEU A 175 4.71 -12.77 9.01
N HIS A 176 5.60 -12.33 9.89
CA HIS A 176 6.72 -13.13 10.37
C HIS A 176 6.25 -14.28 11.27
N ASP A 177 5.35 -14.02 12.21
CA ASP A 177 4.80 -15.02 13.12
C ASP A 177 4.04 -16.13 12.35
N LEU A 178 3.25 -15.74 11.35
CA LEU A 178 2.56 -16.70 10.48
C LEU A 178 3.54 -17.51 9.64
N TRP A 179 4.61 -16.89 9.13
CA TRP A 179 5.63 -17.61 8.38
C TRP A 179 6.33 -18.68 9.23
N ILE A 180 6.69 -18.37 10.48
CA ILE A 180 7.28 -19.35 11.42
C ILE A 180 6.31 -20.50 11.70
N ALA A 181 5.03 -20.19 11.92
CA ALA A 181 4.02 -21.20 12.21
C ALA A 181 3.80 -22.17 11.05
N GLU A 182 3.83 -21.67 9.81
CA GLU A 182 3.71 -22.48 8.60
C GLU A 182 4.95 -23.36 8.37
N ASP A 183 6.16 -22.81 8.54
CA ASP A 183 7.43 -23.54 8.39
C ASP A 183 7.53 -24.71 9.39
N THR A 184 7.04 -24.50 10.62
CA THR A 184 6.99 -25.56 11.65
C THR A 184 6.09 -26.73 11.24
N ILE A 185 5.00 -26.46 10.50
CA ILE A 185 4.02 -27.48 10.09
C ILE A 185 4.51 -28.24 8.84
N GLU A 186 5.11 -27.55 7.86
CA GLU A 186 5.64 -28.16 6.62
C GLU A 186 6.80 -29.15 6.90
N HIS A 187 7.55 -28.96 7.99
CA HIS A 187 8.61 -29.87 8.40
C HIS A 187 8.14 -31.17 9.06
N ASP A 188 6.88 -31.24 9.50
CA ASP A 188 6.31 -32.44 10.16
C ASP A 188 5.55 -33.37 9.19
N GLU A 189 5.25 -32.91 7.96
CA GLU A 189 4.44 -33.62 6.96
C GLU A 189 5.16 -33.69 5.59
N GLU A 190 6.21 -34.51 5.47
CA GLU A 190 6.83 -34.83 4.16
C GLU A 190 6.00 -35.88 3.40
N ASP A 191 5.29 -35.47 2.33
CA ASP A 191 4.72 -36.38 1.33
C ASP A 191 5.19 -35.98 -0.08
N ASP A 192 5.94 -36.88 -0.73
CA ASP A 192 6.72 -36.70 -1.96
C ASP A 192 5.85 -36.66 -3.23
N GLN A 193 5.09 -35.59 -3.48
CA GLN A 193 4.37 -35.46 -4.76
C GLN A 193 4.36 -34.05 -5.40
N ASP A 194 4.94 -33.99 -6.61
CA ASP A 194 4.95 -32.92 -7.63
C ASP A 194 5.70 -31.60 -7.33
N TRP A 195 7.03 -31.70 -7.41
CA TRP A 195 8.01 -30.75 -6.86
C TRP A 195 8.32 -29.48 -7.68
N MET A 196 7.86 -29.32 -8.93
CA MET A 196 8.40 -28.21 -9.79
C MET A 196 7.40 -27.16 -10.30
N SER A 197 6.16 -27.53 -10.63
CA SER A 197 5.16 -26.57 -11.15
C SER A 197 4.24 -26.05 -10.04
N HIS A 198 3.84 -26.93 -9.12
CA HIS A 198 3.02 -26.57 -7.96
C HIS A 198 3.74 -25.58 -7.04
N THR A 199 5.07 -25.63 -6.93
CA THR A 199 5.83 -24.83 -5.97
C THR A 199 5.69 -23.32 -6.17
N ALA A 200 5.66 -22.82 -7.41
CA ALA A 200 5.61 -21.37 -7.63
C ALA A 200 4.21 -20.79 -7.38
N HIS A 201 3.17 -21.47 -7.85
CA HIS A 201 1.77 -21.10 -7.62
C HIS A 201 1.39 -21.29 -6.14
N VAL A 202 1.80 -22.40 -5.52
CA VAL A 202 1.61 -22.65 -4.08
C VAL A 202 2.32 -21.57 -3.28
N LYS A 203 3.61 -21.29 -3.54
CA LYS A 203 4.34 -20.20 -2.85
C LYS A 203 3.63 -18.85 -2.97
N ARG A 204 3.18 -18.47 -4.17
CA ARG A 204 2.41 -17.22 -4.36
C ARG A 204 1.12 -17.23 -3.54
N THR A 205 0.35 -18.30 -3.65
CA THR A 205 -0.94 -18.44 -2.96
C THR A 205 -0.76 -18.41 -1.44
N THR A 206 0.24 -19.12 -0.90
CA THR A 206 0.60 -19.11 0.52
C THR A 206 0.99 -17.70 0.96
N MET A 207 1.85 -17.00 0.22
CA MET A 207 2.22 -15.62 0.57
C MET A 207 1.04 -14.65 0.53
N ILE A 208 0.14 -14.77 -0.45
CA ILE A 208 -1.09 -13.97 -0.55
C ILE A 208 -1.98 -14.23 0.67
N LYS A 209 -2.27 -15.51 0.97
CA LYS A 209 -3.09 -15.90 2.14
C LYS A 209 -2.48 -15.38 3.44
N ARG A 210 -1.17 -15.51 3.61
CA ARG A 210 -0.45 -15.02 4.79
C ARG A 210 -0.56 -13.51 4.94
N ALA A 211 -0.41 -12.76 3.86
CA ALA A 211 -0.59 -11.30 3.87
C ALA A 211 -2.02 -10.90 4.23
N ILE A 212 -3.03 -11.59 3.70
CA ILE A 212 -4.44 -11.37 4.06
C ILE A 212 -4.65 -11.66 5.55
N MET A 213 -4.18 -12.81 6.06
CA MET A 213 -4.31 -13.16 7.47
C MET A 213 -3.59 -12.16 8.39
N ALA A 214 -2.41 -11.69 8.00
CA ALA A 214 -1.68 -10.67 8.74
C ALA A 214 -2.42 -9.33 8.76
N TRP A 215 -3.08 -8.97 7.65
CA TRP A 215 -3.92 -7.78 7.56
C TRP A 215 -5.20 -7.90 8.39
N GLU A 216 -5.78 -9.10 8.44
CA GLU A 216 -6.96 -9.33 9.27
C GLU A 216 -6.67 -9.25 10.77
N LYS A 217 -5.46 -9.55 11.19
CA LYS A 217 -5.00 -9.37 12.57
C LYS A 217 -4.85 -7.89 12.99
N ILE A 218 -4.79 -6.97 12.03
CA ILE A 218 -4.79 -5.53 12.34
C ILE A 218 -6.19 -5.12 12.81
N THR A 219 -6.28 -4.57 14.02
CA THR A 219 -7.56 -4.20 14.63
C THR A 219 -7.98 -2.77 14.25
N PRO A 220 -9.29 -2.46 14.27
CA PRO A 220 -9.78 -1.09 14.13
C PRO A 220 -9.14 -0.11 15.11
N GLU A 221 -8.86 -0.53 16.34
CA GLU A 221 -8.21 0.30 17.37
C GLU A 221 -6.77 0.64 16.97
N GLN A 222 -6.04 -0.28 16.36
CA GLN A 222 -4.70 -0.02 15.83
C GLN A 222 -4.75 0.98 14.67
N VAL A 223 -5.75 0.84 13.78
CA VAL A 223 -6.01 1.80 12.70
C VAL A 223 -6.33 3.19 13.27
N ARG A 224 -7.26 3.28 14.22
CA ARG A 224 -7.63 4.51 14.89
C ARG A 224 -6.42 5.20 15.54
N ALA A 225 -5.65 4.44 16.31
CA ALA A 225 -4.43 4.93 16.96
C ALA A 225 -3.40 5.43 15.94
N SER A 226 -3.33 4.82 14.74
CA SER A 226 -2.43 5.27 13.67
C SER A 226 -2.78 6.66 13.16
N PHE A 227 -4.07 6.94 12.94
CA PHE A 227 -4.52 8.26 12.49
C PHE A 227 -4.24 9.32 13.56
N LEU A 228 -4.56 9.02 14.83
CA LEU A 228 -4.31 9.94 15.93
C LEU A 228 -2.82 10.25 16.15
N LYS A 229 -1.94 9.32 15.79
CA LYS A 229 -0.49 9.50 15.88
C LYS A 229 0.09 10.28 14.69
N ALA A 230 -0.49 10.11 13.50
CA ALA A 230 -0.02 10.73 12.27
C ALA A 230 -0.55 12.18 12.08
N ILE A 231 -1.71 12.50 12.67
CA ILE A 231 -2.28 13.85 12.60
C ILE A 231 -1.60 14.74 13.64
N PRO A 232 -1.00 15.88 13.25
CA PRO A 232 -0.44 16.85 14.19
C PRO A 232 -1.49 17.35 15.16
N LYS A 233 -1.14 17.46 16.45
CA LYS A 233 -2.02 18.12 17.42
C LYS A 233 -1.97 19.63 17.18
N PRO A 234 -3.11 20.34 17.21
CA PRO A 234 -3.09 21.79 17.23
C PRO A 234 -2.37 22.27 18.50
N ASP A 235 -1.58 23.33 18.35
CA ASP A 235 -0.99 24.08 19.47
C ASP A 235 -2.08 24.71 20.36
#